data_AF-A0A935XGJ0-F1
#
_entry.id   AF-A0A935XGJ0-F1
#
_cell.length_a   1.000
_cell.length_b   1.000
_cell.length_c   1.000
_cell.angle_alpha   90.00
_cell.angle_beta   90.00
_cell.angle_gamma   90.00
#
_symmetry.space_group_name_H-M   'P 1'
#
loop_
_entity.id
_entity.type
_entity.pdbx_description
1 polymer ?
#
loop_
_entity_poly.entity_id
_entity_poly.type
_entity_poly.pdbx_seq_one_letter_code
_entity_poly.pdbx_strand_id
1 'polypeptide(L)'
;MRTCHVALVLGIGLLLGVAGPARAHEVPARVAVQVIARAEAQRLRLAVRVPLESVRDLEIPLLRGTYLDIARLTPQLGEAATIWIAGYLELYEGERRLPSPTIAATRIVLPSDRSFESFDLAVANAAAAPLANDVELPWRQAMLDVVLDYPITSPDSRFSMRPLLAHLGVSTTTVMRWVAPDGSVRAYEYTGNPGLVRLDPGVLQAAWQFVSLGFAHILGGLDHLLFLLCLVLPFRRLRPLVAVVTAFTAAHSLTLVASALGMAPTAAWFPPLIEFLIAASIVLMALENIVGPRLEKRWLVAFGFGLVHGFGFSFALGESLQFAGRHLLASLLAFNVGVELGQLLAIALAVPVLAWVLRRLPSERAAIVVASALVAHEAWHWMTERLGVLRAYHVRWPAVDVALLSSLLRTLMLLLIAAAVLWGVAALVARLVKSPSQPAGWTLALVVGTVLAAAAPLQGQGSEMRSTLKGVFTDAQAARGKDIYVGSCRECHTPASHTGVVFKNSWGGKLLSDLLAYMQERMPKNNPGSLTMEEYADVTAYILSLNGLPSGDDALPSDAAAARRIRIETTGR
;
A
#
# COMPACT_ATOMS: atom_id res chain seq x y z
N MET A 1 -49.69 46.39 5.73
CA MET A 1 -48.30 45.88 5.69
C MET A 1 -47.82 45.21 6.99
N ARG A 2 -48.43 45.43 8.17
CA ARG A 2 -47.98 44.76 9.43
C ARG A 2 -48.57 43.37 9.71
N THR A 3 -49.65 42.98 9.03
CA THR A 3 -50.34 41.71 9.26
C THR A 3 -49.77 40.51 8.47
N CYS A 4 -49.11 40.75 7.33
CA CYS A 4 -48.49 39.66 6.55
C CYS A 4 -47.22 39.08 7.18
N HIS A 5 -46.47 39.88 7.95
CA HIS A 5 -45.21 39.39 8.55
C HIS A 5 -45.44 38.44 9.72
N VAL A 6 -46.54 38.59 10.47
CA VAL A 6 -46.85 37.70 11.60
C VAL A 6 -47.32 36.32 11.11
N ALA A 7 -48.09 36.28 10.01
CA ALA A 7 -48.54 35.03 9.41
C ALA A 7 -47.38 34.22 8.77
N LEU A 8 -46.39 34.90 8.18
CA LEU A 8 -45.22 34.24 7.60
C LEU A 8 -44.30 33.63 8.68
N VAL A 9 -44.11 34.33 9.80
CA VAL A 9 -43.29 33.84 10.93
C VAL A 9 -43.97 32.67 11.66
N LEU A 10 -45.30 32.70 11.82
CA LEU A 10 -46.06 31.57 12.37
C LEU A 10 -46.06 30.35 11.43
N GLY A 11 -46.12 30.57 10.11
CA GLY A 11 -46.05 29.48 9.11
C GLY A 11 -44.69 28.78 9.09
N ILE A 12 -43.58 29.53 9.23
CA ILE A 12 -42.23 28.97 9.31
C ILE A 12 -42.00 28.25 10.65
N GLY A 13 -42.55 28.78 11.75
CA GLY A 13 -42.52 28.13 13.07
C GLY A 13 -43.26 26.79 13.10
N LEU A 14 -44.36 26.66 12.34
CA LEU A 14 -45.12 25.42 12.24
C LEU A 14 -44.42 24.36 11.36
N LEU A 15 -43.67 24.79 10.33
CA LEU A 15 -42.88 23.89 9.48
C LEU A 15 -41.61 23.36 10.18
N LEU A 16 -41.05 24.10 11.14
CA LEU A 16 -39.93 23.65 11.97
C LEU A 16 -40.34 22.76 13.15
N GLY A 17 -41.63 22.73 13.51
CA GLY A 17 -42.17 21.95 14.62
C GLY A 17 -42.54 20.50 14.30
N VAL A 18 -42.48 20.07 13.04
CA VAL A 18 -42.87 18.71 12.59
C VAL A 18 -41.68 17.86 12.14
N ALA A 19 -40.45 18.37 12.27
CA ALA A 19 -39.26 17.54 12.13
C ALA A 19 -39.10 16.65 13.38
N GLY A 20 -39.88 15.57 13.45
CA GLY A 20 -39.53 14.45 14.32
C GLY A 20 -38.10 14.00 14.03
N PRO A 21 -37.35 13.47 15.01
CA PRO A 21 -36.01 12.97 14.75
C PRO A 21 -36.13 11.86 13.72
N ALA A 22 -35.80 12.16 12.47
CA ALA A 22 -35.53 11.13 11.49
C ALA A 22 -34.40 10.30 12.07
N ARG A 23 -34.70 9.09 12.54
CA ARG A 23 -33.69 8.08 12.83
C ARG A 23 -33.17 7.58 11.48
N ALA A 24 -32.42 8.43 10.79
CA ALA A 24 -31.53 7.98 9.75
C ALA A 24 -30.53 7.04 10.44
N HIS A 25 -30.50 5.79 10.01
CA HIS A 25 -29.48 4.85 10.44
C HIS A 25 -28.12 5.49 10.11
N GLU A 26 -27.30 5.74 11.13
CA GLU A 26 -25.94 6.25 10.96
C GLU A 26 -25.15 5.24 10.13
N VAL A 27 -24.74 5.62 8.92
CA VAL A 27 -23.81 4.80 8.12
C VAL A 27 -22.46 4.81 8.84
N PRO A 28 -21.85 3.65 9.12
CA PRO A 28 -20.57 3.61 9.82
C PRO A 28 -19.49 4.32 8.99
N ALA A 29 -18.71 5.18 9.64
CA ALA A 29 -17.67 5.96 8.98
C ALA A 29 -16.58 5.06 8.39
N ARG A 30 -16.23 3.97 9.07
CA ARG A 30 -15.18 3.03 8.67
C ARG A 30 -15.63 1.59 8.92
N VAL A 31 -15.49 0.75 7.91
CA VAL A 31 -15.84 -0.68 7.98
C VAL A 31 -14.65 -1.50 7.54
N ALA A 32 -14.29 -2.50 8.34
CA ALA A 32 -13.27 -3.49 7.99
C ALA A 32 -13.95 -4.83 7.69
N VAL A 33 -13.77 -5.31 6.46
CA VAL A 33 -14.28 -6.61 6.01
C VAL A 33 -13.12 -7.60 5.91
N GLN A 34 -13.33 -8.82 6.39
CA GLN A 34 -12.40 -9.92 6.16
C GLN A 34 -13.04 -10.96 5.25
N VAL A 35 -12.29 -11.42 4.25
CA VAL A 35 -12.72 -12.45 3.30
C VAL A 35 -11.65 -13.52 3.22
N ILE A 36 -12.03 -14.80 3.32
CA ILE A 36 -11.13 -15.92 3.05
C ILE A 36 -11.81 -16.84 2.04
N ALA A 37 -11.14 -17.11 0.93
CA ALA A 37 -11.66 -17.90 -0.17
C ALA A 37 -10.79 -19.12 -0.45
N ARG A 38 -11.41 -20.27 -0.71
CA ARG A 38 -10.73 -21.51 -1.14
C ARG A 38 -11.62 -22.27 -2.12
N ALA A 39 -11.03 -22.74 -3.21
CA ALA A 39 -11.71 -23.67 -4.11
C ALA A 39 -11.65 -25.11 -3.56
N GLU A 40 -12.81 -25.76 -3.53
CA GLU A 40 -13.01 -27.19 -3.20
C GLU A 40 -13.47 -27.94 -4.46
N ALA A 41 -13.55 -29.28 -4.43
CA ALA A 41 -13.75 -30.10 -5.63
C ALA A 41 -14.94 -29.71 -6.56
N GLN A 42 -16.03 -29.17 -6.02
CA GLN A 42 -17.24 -28.79 -6.78
C GLN A 42 -17.78 -27.40 -6.41
N ARG A 43 -17.09 -26.66 -5.54
CA ARG A 43 -17.53 -25.34 -5.09
C ARG A 43 -16.36 -24.44 -4.77
N LEU A 44 -16.54 -23.16 -4.96
CA LEU A 44 -15.69 -22.11 -4.42
C LEU A 44 -16.37 -21.56 -3.17
N ARG A 45 -15.72 -21.70 -2.02
CA ARG A 45 -16.26 -21.31 -0.73
C ARG A 45 -15.58 -20.05 -0.20
N LEU A 46 -16.39 -19.10 0.25
CA LEU A 46 -15.95 -17.83 0.80
C LEU A 46 -16.48 -17.69 2.23
N ALA A 47 -15.59 -17.47 3.20
CA ALA A 47 -15.94 -16.99 4.53
C ALA A 47 -15.77 -15.47 4.56
N VAL A 48 -16.81 -14.75 4.97
CA VAL A 48 -16.86 -13.29 5.02
C VAL A 48 -17.23 -12.85 6.43
N ARG A 49 -16.46 -11.93 7.01
CA ARG A 49 -16.76 -11.31 8.30
C ARG A 49 -16.94 -9.82 8.12
N VAL A 50 -18.10 -9.32 8.56
CA VAL A 50 -18.45 -7.89 8.54
C VAL A 50 -18.90 -7.43 9.93
N PRO A 51 -18.72 -6.15 10.31
CA PRO A 51 -19.41 -5.58 11.47
C PRO A 51 -20.92 -5.64 11.27
N LEU A 52 -21.66 -6.12 12.26
CA LEU A 52 -23.13 -6.24 12.17
C LEU A 52 -23.79 -4.89 11.91
N GLU A 53 -23.24 -3.80 12.47
CA GLU A 53 -23.73 -2.44 12.26
C GLU A 53 -23.65 -1.95 10.79
N SER A 54 -22.88 -2.62 9.94
CA SER A 54 -22.80 -2.32 8.50
C SER A 54 -23.95 -2.93 7.69
N VAL A 55 -24.66 -3.90 8.26
CA VAL A 55 -25.82 -4.55 7.65
C VAL A 55 -27.06 -3.73 7.99
N ARG A 56 -27.65 -3.09 6.99
CA ARG A 56 -28.79 -2.18 7.16
C ARG A 56 -30.12 -2.92 6.99
N ASP A 57 -31.21 -2.24 7.34
CA ASP A 57 -32.58 -2.74 7.17
C ASP A 57 -32.88 -4.08 7.87
N LEU A 58 -32.07 -4.41 8.89
CA LEU A 58 -32.27 -5.53 9.78
C LEU A 58 -32.88 -5.03 11.09
N GLU A 59 -34.03 -5.57 11.49
CA GLU A 59 -34.59 -5.29 12.80
C GLU A 59 -33.72 -5.94 13.88
N ILE A 60 -32.85 -5.16 14.52
CA ILE A 60 -31.94 -5.64 15.56
C ILE A 60 -32.72 -5.85 16.87
N PRO A 61 -33.00 -7.09 17.31
CA PRO A 61 -33.69 -7.32 18.57
C PRO A 61 -32.70 -7.11 19.72
N LEU A 62 -33.09 -6.28 20.69
CA LEU A 62 -32.22 -5.91 21.80
C LEU A 62 -32.79 -6.35 23.15
N LEU A 63 -31.96 -7.03 23.93
CA LEU A 63 -32.16 -7.26 25.36
C LEU A 63 -31.77 -5.98 26.13
N ARG A 64 -32.68 -5.51 26.98
CA ARG A 64 -32.50 -4.32 27.83
C ARG A 64 -32.05 -3.06 27.06
N GLY A 65 -32.39 -2.99 25.76
CA GLY A 65 -32.09 -1.85 24.88
C GLY A 65 -30.63 -1.67 24.48
N THR A 66 -29.73 -2.61 24.78
CA THR A 66 -28.29 -2.47 24.48
C THR A 66 -27.65 -3.74 23.90
N TYR A 67 -27.96 -4.90 24.49
CA TYR A 67 -27.36 -6.17 24.11
C TYR A 67 -28.20 -6.90 23.08
N LEU A 68 -27.59 -7.72 22.22
CA LEU A 68 -28.32 -8.49 21.20
C LEU A 68 -29.15 -9.62 21.81
N ASP A 69 -30.39 -9.77 21.33
CA ASP A 69 -31.14 -11.03 21.45
C ASP A 69 -30.75 -11.95 20.29
N ILE A 70 -29.70 -12.74 20.50
CA ILE A 70 -29.05 -13.54 19.47
C ILE A 70 -30.01 -14.61 18.93
N ALA A 71 -30.80 -15.24 19.81
CA ALA A 71 -31.78 -16.24 19.42
C ALA A 71 -32.84 -15.67 18.46
N ARG A 72 -33.32 -14.46 18.71
CA ARG A 72 -34.32 -13.80 17.84
C ARG A 72 -33.73 -13.23 16.55
N LEU A 73 -32.44 -12.86 16.56
CA LEU A 73 -31.74 -12.35 15.40
C LEU A 73 -31.33 -13.46 14.42
N THR A 74 -30.93 -14.63 14.93
CA THR A 74 -30.34 -15.73 14.14
C THR A 74 -31.15 -16.12 12.89
N PRO A 75 -32.49 -16.26 12.92
CA PRO A 75 -33.28 -16.63 11.74
C PRO A 75 -33.23 -15.61 10.59
N GLN A 76 -32.95 -14.34 10.89
CA GLN A 76 -32.94 -13.23 9.92
C GLN A 76 -31.58 -13.08 9.22
N LEU A 77 -30.52 -13.68 9.77
CA LEU A 77 -29.14 -13.48 9.30
C LEU A 77 -28.91 -13.97 7.87
N GLY A 78 -29.56 -15.06 7.46
CA GLY A 78 -29.40 -15.62 6.11
C GLY A 78 -29.93 -14.68 5.02
N GLU A 79 -31.08 -14.06 5.25
CA GLU A 79 -31.67 -13.08 4.33
C GLU A 79 -30.82 -11.80 4.29
N ALA A 80 -30.43 -11.29 5.46
CA ALA A 80 -29.57 -10.11 5.55
C ALA A 80 -28.22 -10.32 4.85
N ALA A 81 -27.60 -11.50 5.03
CA ALA A 81 -26.37 -11.88 4.34
C ALA A 81 -26.55 -11.96 2.82
N THR A 82 -27.71 -12.43 2.36
CA THR A 82 -28.02 -12.50 0.93
C THR A 82 -28.08 -11.09 0.31
N ILE A 83 -28.80 -10.18 0.97
CA ILE A 83 -29.05 -8.82 0.48
C ILE A 83 -27.77 -7.97 0.53
N TRP A 84 -27.05 -7.98 1.65
CA TRP A 84 -25.96 -7.01 1.91
C TRP A 84 -24.56 -7.53 1.59
N ILE A 85 -24.37 -8.84 1.50
CA ILE A 85 -23.03 -9.42 1.32
C ILE A 85 -22.98 -10.20 0.01
N ALA A 86 -23.79 -11.26 -0.11
CA ALA A 86 -23.76 -12.16 -1.26
C ALA A 86 -24.07 -11.44 -2.59
N GLY A 87 -25.08 -10.56 -2.61
CA GLY A 87 -25.47 -9.78 -3.79
C GLY A 87 -24.39 -8.82 -4.30
N TYR A 88 -23.40 -8.49 -3.48
CA TYR A 88 -22.32 -7.56 -3.79
C TYR A 88 -20.96 -8.24 -4.00
N LEU A 89 -20.95 -9.58 -4.07
CA LEU A 89 -19.78 -10.39 -4.37
C LEU A 89 -19.99 -11.13 -5.68
N GLU A 90 -19.52 -10.54 -6.78
CA GLU A 90 -19.53 -11.19 -8.09
C GLU A 90 -18.27 -12.04 -8.24
N LEU A 91 -18.42 -13.32 -8.53
CA LEU A 91 -17.30 -14.23 -8.77
C LEU A 91 -17.33 -14.79 -10.20
N TYR A 92 -16.14 -15.13 -10.69
CA TYR A 92 -15.91 -15.56 -12.06
C TYR A 92 -14.99 -16.78 -12.08
N GLU A 93 -15.34 -17.75 -12.92
CA GLU A 93 -14.50 -18.90 -13.28
C GLU A 93 -14.04 -18.71 -14.73
N GLY A 94 -12.77 -18.35 -14.92
CA GLY A 94 -12.28 -17.78 -16.17
C GLY A 94 -12.98 -16.44 -16.44
N GLU A 95 -13.61 -16.33 -17.61
CA GLU A 95 -14.43 -15.16 -18.01
C GLU A 95 -15.92 -15.37 -17.68
N ARG A 96 -16.32 -16.56 -17.22
CA ARG A 96 -17.72 -16.89 -16.94
C ARG A 96 -18.09 -16.43 -15.54
N ARG A 97 -19.10 -15.56 -15.43
CA ARG A 97 -19.69 -15.19 -14.14
C ARG A 97 -20.34 -16.42 -13.49
N LEU A 98 -20.02 -16.66 -12.23
CA LEU A 98 -20.67 -17.68 -11.41
C LEU A 98 -22.08 -17.22 -11.02
N PRO A 99 -23.04 -18.15 -10.86
CA PRO A 99 -24.38 -17.80 -10.37
C PRO A 99 -24.32 -17.27 -8.94
N SER A 100 -25.43 -16.73 -8.46
CA SER A 100 -25.56 -16.29 -7.07
C SER A 100 -25.18 -17.42 -6.10
N PRO A 101 -24.45 -17.13 -5.02
CA PRO A 101 -24.05 -18.16 -4.07
C PRO A 101 -25.22 -18.64 -3.23
N THR A 102 -25.07 -19.81 -2.64
CA THR A 102 -25.92 -20.25 -1.53
C THR A 102 -25.27 -19.85 -0.21
N ILE A 103 -26.09 -19.44 0.77
CA ILE A 103 -25.63 -19.19 2.13
C ILE A 103 -25.48 -20.55 2.83
N ALA A 104 -24.25 -20.98 3.10
CA ALA A 104 -23.97 -22.25 3.75
C ALA A 104 -24.08 -22.15 5.27
N ALA A 105 -23.67 -21.02 5.86
CA ALA A 105 -23.76 -20.76 7.29
C ALA A 105 -23.71 -19.25 7.59
N THR A 106 -24.31 -18.84 8.71
CA THR A 106 -24.23 -17.49 9.25
C THR A 106 -24.16 -17.52 10.76
N ARG A 107 -23.35 -16.65 11.37
CA ARG A 107 -23.23 -16.61 12.84
C ARG A 107 -22.84 -15.22 13.34
N ILE A 108 -23.46 -14.80 14.45
CA ILE A 108 -22.99 -13.66 15.24
C ILE A 108 -21.78 -14.06 16.07
N VAL A 109 -20.73 -13.25 16.01
CA VAL A 109 -19.46 -13.50 16.69
C VAL A 109 -18.93 -12.23 17.38
N LEU A 110 -18.06 -12.45 18.37
CA LEU A 110 -17.41 -11.38 19.12
C LEU A 110 -16.28 -10.74 18.29
N PRO A 111 -15.98 -9.44 18.44
CA PRO A 111 -14.83 -8.78 17.80
C PRO A 111 -13.48 -9.42 18.10
N SER A 112 -13.34 -10.04 19.28
CA SER A 112 -12.12 -10.69 19.73
C SER A 112 -11.95 -12.09 19.17
N ASP A 113 -12.94 -12.62 18.43
CA ASP A 113 -12.90 -13.96 17.86
C ASP A 113 -11.81 -14.06 16.77
N ARG A 114 -11.00 -15.12 16.84
CA ARG A 114 -9.83 -15.33 15.96
C ARG A 114 -10.05 -16.37 14.87
N SER A 115 -11.28 -16.82 14.63
CA SER A 115 -11.53 -17.88 13.64
C SER A 115 -11.09 -17.52 12.22
N PHE A 116 -10.99 -16.24 11.88
CA PHE A 116 -10.49 -15.76 10.59
C PHE A 116 -8.95 -15.80 10.44
N GLU A 117 -8.22 -16.41 11.36
CA GLU A 117 -6.80 -16.73 11.17
C GLU A 117 -6.58 -17.79 10.07
N SER A 118 -7.52 -18.72 9.90
CA SER A 118 -7.47 -19.76 8.87
C SER A 118 -8.83 -19.99 8.22
N PHE A 119 -8.82 -20.52 6.99
CA PHE A 119 -10.05 -20.83 6.26
C PHE A 119 -10.89 -21.88 7.01
N ASP A 120 -10.25 -22.94 7.49
CA ASP A 120 -10.94 -24.07 8.13
C ASP A 120 -11.58 -23.66 9.45
N LEU A 121 -10.91 -22.80 10.24
CA LEU A 121 -11.49 -22.23 11.47
C LEU A 121 -12.66 -21.29 11.16
N ALA A 122 -12.53 -20.41 10.16
CA ALA A 122 -13.58 -19.46 9.81
C ALA A 122 -14.87 -20.18 9.39
N VAL A 123 -14.76 -21.20 8.54
CA VAL A 123 -15.91 -22.00 8.09
C VAL A 123 -16.50 -22.82 9.24
N ALA A 124 -15.66 -23.48 10.05
CA ALA A 124 -16.13 -24.27 11.19
C ALA A 124 -16.83 -23.40 12.25
N ASN A 125 -16.31 -22.20 12.52
CA ASN A 125 -16.89 -21.28 13.49
C ASN A 125 -18.26 -20.78 13.04
N ALA A 126 -18.38 -20.36 11.78
CA ALA A 126 -19.64 -19.90 11.21
C ALA A 126 -20.73 -20.98 11.20
N ALA A 127 -20.37 -22.26 11.08
CA ALA A 127 -21.29 -23.40 11.11
C ALA A 127 -21.59 -23.92 12.52
N ALA A 128 -20.86 -23.48 13.55
CA ALA A 128 -21.07 -23.93 14.91
C ALA A 128 -22.31 -23.25 15.55
N ALA A 129 -22.77 -23.81 16.68
CA ALA A 129 -24.00 -23.38 17.34
C ALA A 129 -24.01 -21.87 17.66
N PRO A 130 -25.18 -21.18 17.57
CA PRO A 130 -25.29 -19.78 17.92
C PRO A 130 -24.76 -19.47 19.33
N LEU A 131 -24.27 -18.25 19.54
CA LEU A 131 -23.93 -17.78 20.87
C LEU A 131 -25.17 -17.80 21.78
N ALA A 132 -24.97 -18.14 23.05
CA ALA A 132 -26.04 -18.13 24.03
C ALA A 132 -26.49 -16.68 24.35
N ASN A 133 -27.76 -16.52 24.70
CA ASN A 133 -28.38 -15.20 24.96
C ASN A 133 -27.89 -14.55 26.28
N ASP A 134 -27.16 -15.27 27.12
CA ASP A 134 -26.50 -14.73 28.32
C ASP A 134 -25.19 -13.99 27.98
N VAL A 135 -24.70 -14.10 26.74
CA VAL A 135 -23.55 -13.34 26.25
C VAL A 135 -23.97 -11.88 26.03
N GLU A 136 -23.48 -11.00 26.90
CA GLU A 136 -23.67 -9.55 26.80
C GLU A 136 -22.86 -8.95 25.63
N LEU A 137 -23.43 -9.01 24.42
CA LEU A 137 -22.82 -8.45 23.20
C LEU A 137 -23.55 -7.19 22.73
N PRO A 138 -22.94 -6.00 22.85
CA PRO A 138 -23.50 -4.77 22.28
C PRO A 138 -23.59 -4.85 20.76
N TRP A 139 -24.74 -4.49 20.18
CA TRP A 139 -24.99 -4.70 18.75
C TRP A 139 -23.99 -3.99 17.82
N ARG A 140 -23.53 -2.77 18.16
CA ARG A 140 -22.51 -2.03 17.39
C ARG A 140 -21.14 -2.70 17.39
N GLN A 141 -20.88 -3.56 18.39
CA GLN A 141 -19.65 -4.32 18.47
C GLN A 141 -19.82 -5.71 17.89
N ALA A 142 -21.02 -6.17 17.56
CA ALA A 142 -21.18 -7.51 17.03
C ALA A 142 -20.58 -7.64 15.62
N MET A 143 -20.04 -8.81 15.32
CA MET A 143 -19.58 -9.18 13.98
C MET A 143 -20.51 -10.26 13.43
N LEU A 144 -20.65 -10.31 12.11
CA LEU A 144 -21.40 -11.31 11.37
C LEU A 144 -20.45 -12.10 10.48
N ASP A 145 -20.36 -13.41 10.73
CA ASP A 145 -19.69 -14.37 9.86
C ASP A 145 -20.70 -14.96 8.89
N VAL A 146 -20.33 -15.04 7.62
CA VAL A 146 -21.14 -15.60 6.53
C VAL A 146 -20.26 -16.53 5.69
N VAL A 147 -20.76 -17.74 5.43
CA VAL A 147 -20.13 -18.68 4.50
C VAL A 147 -20.99 -18.78 3.24
N LEU A 148 -20.36 -18.50 2.10
CA LEU A 148 -20.96 -18.50 0.77
C LEU A 148 -20.38 -19.66 -0.05
N ASP A 149 -21.25 -20.45 -0.67
CA ASP A 149 -20.88 -21.52 -1.60
C ASP A 149 -21.26 -21.13 -3.03
N TYR A 150 -20.26 -21.06 -3.92
CA TYR A 150 -20.45 -20.86 -5.36
C TYR A 150 -20.21 -22.18 -6.09
N PRO A 151 -21.11 -22.65 -6.96
CA PRO A 151 -20.84 -23.85 -7.77
C PRO A 151 -19.77 -23.55 -8.82
N ILE A 152 -18.79 -24.45 -8.96
CA ILE A 152 -17.70 -24.33 -9.95
C ILE A 152 -17.56 -25.61 -10.76
N THR A 153 -16.92 -25.51 -11.93
CA THR A 153 -16.62 -26.69 -12.76
C THR A 153 -15.33 -27.39 -12.34
N SER A 154 -14.30 -26.63 -11.94
CA SER A 154 -13.03 -27.20 -11.50
C SER A 154 -12.36 -26.36 -10.40
N PRO A 155 -11.79 -26.99 -9.35
CA PRO A 155 -11.02 -26.27 -8.33
C PRO A 155 -9.72 -25.65 -8.86
N ASP A 156 -9.21 -26.13 -10.00
CA ASP A 156 -7.99 -25.62 -10.64
C ASP A 156 -8.25 -24.48 -11.63
N SER A 157 -9.52 -24.08 -11.79
CA SER A 157 -9.91 -22.96 -12.63
C SER A 157 -9.29 -21.65 -12.16
N ARG A 158 -9.22 -20.68 -13.07
CA ARG A 158 -8.79 -19.33 -12.75
C ARG A 158 -9.96 -18.56 -12.15
N PHE A 159 -9.84 -18.15 -10.89
CA PHE A 159 -10.87 -17.37 -10.23
C PHE A 159 -10.56 -15.88 -10.22
N SER A 160 -11.59 -15.09 -10.45
CA SER A 160 -11.56 -13.65 -10.20
C SER A 160 -12.84 -13.22 -9.48
N MET A 161 -12.76 -12.10 -8.78
CA MET A 161 -13.90 -11.54 -8.05
C MET A 161 -13.99 -10.05 -8.31
N ARG A 162 -15.22 -9.53 -8.35
CA ARG A 162 -15.52 -8.10 -8.30
C ARG A 162 -16.25 -7.80 -6.99
N PRO A 163 -15.53 -7.34 -5.95
CA PRO A 163 -16.16 -6.95 -4.70
C PRO A 163 -16.80 -5.57 -4.84
N LEU A 164 -18.06 -5.45 -4.43
CA LEU A 164 -18.85 -4.22 -4.44
C LEU A 164 -19.26 -3.82 -3.01
N LEU A 165 -18.38 -4.06 -2.04
CA LEU A 165 -18.63 -3.88 -0.60
C LEU A 165 -18.45 -2.45 -0.09
N ALA A 166 -18.12 -1.49 -0.95
CA ALA A 166 -18.00 -0.07 -0.57
C ALA A 166 -19.31 0.50 0.03
N HIS A 167 -20.45 -0.13 -0.23
CA HIS A 167 -21.74 0.31 0.30
C HIS A 167 -21.94 0.02 1.80
N LEU A 168 -21.07 -0.77 2.44
CA LEU A 168 -21.20 -1.14 3.86
C LEU A 168 -20.86 0.01 4.82
N GLY A 169 -20.09 1.01 4.39
CA GLY A 169 -19.73 2.17 5.19
C GLY A 169 -19.27 3.35 4.32
N VAL A 170 -18.91 4.47 4.95
CA VAL A 170 -18.34 5.63 4.21
C VAL A 170 -16.97 5.28 3.63
N SER A 171 -16.16 4.54 4.39
CA SER A 171 -14.89 3.98 3.95
C SER A 171 -14.83 2.49 4.33
N THR A 172 -14.95 1.60 3.34
CA THR A 172 -14.82 0.16 3.54
C THR A 172 -13.44 -0.33 3.11
N THR A 173 -12.68 -0.91 4.03
CA THR A 173 -11.43 -1.63 3.73
C THR A 173 -11.70 -3.13 3.77
N THR A 174 -11.32 -3.85 2.71
CA THR A 174 -11.46 -5.30 2.64
C THR A 174 -10.10 -5.96 2.64
N VAL A 175 -9.90 -6.87 3.59
CA VAL A 175 -8.74 -7.76 3.65
C VAL A 175 -9.18 -9.13 3.16
N MET A 176 -8.68 -9.53 1.99
CA MET A 176 -9.01 -10.80 1.36
C MET A 176 -7.82 -11.75 1.42
N ARG A 177 -8.06 -13.02 1.76
CA ARG A 177 -7.10 -14.11 1.65
C ARG A 177 -7.58 -15.16 0.67
N TRP A 178 -6.80 -15.40 -0.38
CA TRP A 178 -6.97 -16.53 -1.28
C TRP A 178 -6.11 -17.70 -0.82
N VAL A 179 -6.72 -18.86 -0.56
CA VAL A 179 -6.00 -20.11 -0.30
C VAL A 179 -5.93 -20.88 -1.61
N ALA A 180 -4.74 -20.91 -2.20
CA ALA A 180 -4.48 -21.61 -3.45
C ALA A 180 -4.48 -23.14 -3.24
N PRO A 181 -4.65 -23.94 -4.32
CA PRO A 181 -4.64 -25.40 -4.25
C PRO A 181 -3.37 -26.01 -3.65
N ASP A 182 -2.23 -25.32 -3.77
CA ASP A 182 -0.95 -25.70 -3.19
C ASP A 182 -0.82 -25.37 -1.69
N GLY A 183 -1.88 -24.83 -1.07
CA GLY A 183 -1.90 -24.38 0.32
C GLY A 183 -1.29 -23.01 0.55
N SER A 184 -0.71 -22.37 -0.48
CA SER A 184 -0.18 -21.01 -0.35
C SER A 184 -1.32 -20.02 -0.12
N VAL A 185 -1.10 -19.05 0.77
CA VAL A 185 -2.09 -18.00 1.05
C VAL A 185 -1.62 -16.69 0.47
N ARG A 186 -2.49 -16.05 -0.30
CA ARG A 186 -2.26 -14.72 -0.88
C ARG A 186 -3.20 -13.73 -0.24
N ALA A 187 -2.65 -12.66 0.32
CA ALA A 187 -3.42 -11.59 0.93
C ALA A 187 -3.55 -10.42 -0.04
N TYR A 188 -4.74 -9.84 -0.10
CA TYR A 188 -5.07 -8.62 -0.80
C TYR A 188 -5.70 -7.65 0.20
N GLU A 189 -5.38 -6.38 0.10
CA GLU A 189 -5.96 -5.29 0.86
C GLU A 189 -6.33 -4.16 -0.08
N TYR A 190 -7.60 -3.75 -0.06
CA TYR A 190 -8.09 -2.66 -0.88
C TYR A 190 -9.20 -1.89 -0.17
N THR A 191 -9.31 -0.61 -0.50
CA THR A 191 -10.35 0.29 0.01
C THR A 191 -11.36 0.59 -1.09
N GLY A 192 -12.65 0.58 -0.75
CA GLY A 192 -13.74 0.77 -1.71
C GLY A 192 -13.90 -0.42 -2.66
N ASN A 193 -14.19 -0.13 -3.93
CA ASN A 193 -14.41 -1.13 -4.98
C ASN A 193 -13.19 -1.18 -5.93
N PRO A 194 -12.32 -2.20 -5.84
CA PRO A 194 -11.07 -2.27 -6.62
C PRO A 194 -11.29 -2.69 -8.09
N GLY A 195 -12.54 -2.91 -8.52
CA GLY A 195 -12.84 -3.53 -9.80
C GLY A 195 -12.62 -5.05 -9.77
N LEU A 196 -12.15 -5.62 -10.88
CA LEU A 196 -11.95 -7.07 -11.01
C LEU A 196 -10.59 -7.49 -10.41
N VAL A 197 -10.63 -8.23 -9.31
CA VAL A 197 -9.46 -8.80 -8.63
C VAL A 197 -9.24 -10.24 -9.09
N ARG A 198 -8.07 -10.52 -9.66
CA ARG A 198 -7.67 -11.87 -10.08
C ARG A 198 -6.99 -12.59 -8.91
N LEU A 199 -7.53 -13.73 -8.48
CA LEU A 199 -7.11 -14.41 -7.24
C LEU A 199 -5.83 -15.23 -7.43
N ASP A 200 -5.65 -15.78 -8.64
CA ASP A 200 -4.41 -16.42 -9.08
C ASP A 200 -4.10 -16.07 -10.54
N PRO A 201 -3.56 -14.86 -10.82
CA PRO A 201 -3.30 -14.43 -12.18
C PRO A 201 -2.19 -15.26 -12.81
N GLY A 202 -2.36 -15.64 -14.08
CA GLY A 202 -1.27 -16.20 -14.88
C GLY A 202 -0.22 -15.15 -15.24
N VAL A 203 0.97 -15.59 -15.68
CA VAL A 203 2.09 -14.70 -16.08
C VAL A 203 1.64 -13.61 -17.05
N LEU A 204 0.93 -13.99 -18.13
CA LEU A 204 0.50 -13.05 -19.16
C LEU A 204 -0.55 -12.06 -18.64
N GLN A 205 -1.47 -12.52 -17.77
CA GLN A 205 -2.49 -11.67 -17.16
C GLN A 205 -1.85 -10.65 -16.22
N ALA A 206 -0.93 -11.09 -15.37
CA ALA A 206 -0.16 -10.22 -14.50
C ALA A 206 0.66 -9.22 -15.34
N ALA A 207 1.40 -9.69 -16.35
CA ALA A 207 2.17 -8.82 -17.23
C ALA A 207 1.29 -7.76 -17.91
N TRP A 208 0.16 -8.14 -18.51
CA TRP A 208 -0.73 -7.18 -19.18
C TRP A 208 -1.33 -6.14 -18.22
N GLN A 209 -1.72 -6.57 -17.02
CA GLN A 209 -2.22 -5.67 -15.98
C GLN A 209 -1.17 -4.61 -15.62
N PHE A 210 0.09 -5.01 -15.48
CA PHE A 210 1.17 -4.10 -15.12
C PHE A 210 1.65 -3.24 -16.30
N VAL A 211 1.63 -3.74 -17.55
CA VAL A 211 1.83 -2.90 -18.75
C VAL A 211 0.79 -1.78 -18.77
N SER A 212 -0.48 -2.13 -18.56
CA SER A 212 -1.58 -1.17 -18.55
C SER A 212 -1.41 -0.13 -17.42
N LEU A 213 -1.00 -0.60 -16.24
CA LEU A 213 -0.72 0.27 -15.08
C LEU A 213 0.45 1.24 -15.37
N GLY A 214 1.55 0.75 -15.94
CA GLY A 214 2.71 1.59 -16.29
C GLY A 214 2.43 2.60 -17.38
N PHE A 215 1.64 2.20 -18.37
CA PHE A 215 1.18 3.11 -19.43
C PHE A 215 0.27 4.21 -18.86
N ALA A 216 -0.72 3.84 -18.06
CA ALA A 216 -1.63 4.79 -17.41
C ALA A 216 -0.89 5.71 -16.43
N HIS A 217 0.13 5.20 -15.73
CA HIS A 217 0.93 5.98 -14.80
C HIS A 217 1.60 7.19 -15.47
N ILE A 218 2.19 6.99 -16.67
CA ILE A 218 2.84 8.08 -17.41
C ILE A 218 1.82 9.12 -17.88
N LEU A 219 0.64 8.70 -18.35
CA LEU A 219 -0.39 9.62 -18.82
C LEU A 219 -1.13 10.35 -17.69
N GLY A 220 -1.24 9.73 -16.52
CA GLY A 220 -1.90 10.32 -15.34
C GLY A 220 -0.99 11.23 -14.51
N GLY A 221 0.34 11.07 -14.61
CA GLY A 221 1.30 11.84 -13.81
C GLY A 221 1.74 13.13 -14.50
N LEU A 222 1.25 14.28 -14.04
CA LEU A 222 1.65 15.60 -14.56
C LEU A 222 3.17 15.84 -14.44
N ASP A 223 3.81 15.40 -13.35
CA ASP A 223 5.27 15.45 -13.17
C ASP A 223 6.01 14.81 -14.36
N HIS A 224 5.55 13.63 -14.80
CA HIS A 224 6.15 12.89 -15.92
C HIS A 224 5.95 13.61 -17.25
N LEU A 225 4.76 14.16 -17.48
CA LEU A 225 4.44 14.90 -18.70
C LEU A 225 5.21 16.21 -18.80
N LEU A 226 5.34 16.96 -17.70
CA LEU A 226 6.13 18.21 -17.66
C LEU A 226 7.63 17.93 -17.80
N PHE A 227 8.12 16.86 -17.18
CA PHE A 227 9.49 16.40 -17.38
C PHE A 227 9.76 16.01 -18.85
N LEU A 228 8.88 15.22 -19.44
CA LEU A 228 8.98 14.79 -20.85
C LEU A 228 8.85 15.98 -21.79
N LEU A 229 7.96 16.93 -21.52
CA LEU A 229 7.87 18.19 -22.25
C LEU A 229 9.21 18.92 -22.20
N CYS A 230 9.82 19.05 -21.02
CA CYS A 230 11.13 19.66 -20.90
C CYS A 230 12.19 18.92 -21.74
N LEU A 231 12.17 17.59 -21.80
CA LEU A 231 13.08 16.81 -22.66
C LEU A 231 12.86 17.08 -24.16
N VAL A 232 11.62 17.24 -24.59
CA VAL A 232 11.24 17.42 -26.01
C VAL A 232 11.39 18.86 -26.49
N LEU A 233 11.24 19.86 -25.61
CA LEU A 233 11.29 21.29 -25.99
C LEU A 233 12.48 21.68 -26.88
N PRO A 234 13.73 21.29 -26.58
CA PRO A 234 14.89 21.60 -27.42
C PRO A 234 15.19 20.53 -28.49
N PHE A 235 14.49 19.39 -28.49
CA PHE A 235 14.76 18.25 -29.37
C PHE A 235 13.57 17.94 -30.30
N ARG A 236 13.78 18.08 -31.62
CA ARG A 236 12.77 17.72 -32.64
C ARG A 236 13.07 16.42 -33.40
N ARG A 237 14.04 15.63 -32.94
CA ARG A 237 14.42 14.35 -33.56
C ARG A 237 14.02 13.21 -32.66
N LEU A 238 13.24 12.27 -33.18
CA LEU A 238 12.76 11.11 -32.43
C LEU A 238 13.90 10.18 -31.98
N ARG A 239 14.90 9.92 -32.84
CA ARG A 239 15.96 8.94 -32.53
C ARG A 239 16.77 9.28 -31.25
N PRO A 240 17.31 10.51 -31.07
CA PRO A 240 17.98 10.86 -29.81
C PRO A 240 17.05 10.84 -28.60
N LEU A 241 15.79 11.24 -28.77
CA LEU A 241 14.81 11.24 -27.68
C LEU A 241 14.50 9.83 -27.18
N VAL A 242 14.37 8.86 -28.09
CA VAL A 242 14.22 7.44 -27.71
C VAL A 242 15.39 7.01 -26.85
N ALA A 243 16.64 7.29 -27.25
CA ALA A 243 17.82 6.93 -26.45
C ALA A 243 17.82 7.58 -25.05
N VAL A 244 17.38 8.84 -24.94
CA VAL A 244 17.29 9.57 -23.66
C VAL A 244 16.20 8.97 -22.76
N VAL A 245 15.02 8.67 -23.31
CA VAL A 245 13.91 8.09 -22.56
C VAL A 245 14.21 6.65 -22.15
N THR A 246 14.77 5.83 -23.04
CA THR A 246 15.19 4.48 -22.69
C THR A 246 16.26 4.50 -21.56
N ALA A 247 17.18 5.47 -21.55
CA ALA A 247 18.13 5.64 -20.46
C ALA A 247 17.44 6.00 -19.13
N PHE A 248 16.43 6.87 -19.16
CA PHE A 248 15.58 7.17 -18.01
C PHE A 248 14.85 5.91 -17.52
N THR A 249 14.20 5.16 -18.41
CA THR A 249 13.44 3.94 -18.07
C THR A 249 14.34 2.86 -17.50
N ALA A 250 15.56 2.70 -18.00
CA ALA A 250 16.54 1.76 -17.46
C ALA A 250 16.92 2.12 -16.01
N ALA A 251 17.20 3.40 -15.74
CA ALA A 251 17.50 3.88 -14.39
C ALA A 251 16.29 3.75 -13.44
N HIS A 252 15.10 4.12 -13.93
CA HIS A 252 13.84 3.98 -13.23
C HIS A 252 13.55 2.51 -12.86
N SER A 253 13.73 1.60 -13.82
CA SER A 253 13.55 0.16 -13.61
C SER A 253 14.46 -0.35 -12.49
N LEU A 254 15.71 0.09 -12.47
CA LEU A 254 16.68 -0.30 -11.46
C LEU A 254 16.21 0.08 -10.05
N THR A 255 15.84 1.34 -9.84
CA THR A 255 15.46 1.84 -8.51
C THR A 255 14.08 1.33 -8.07
N LEU A 256 13.16 1.11 -9.02
CA LEU A 256 11.88 0.46 -8.75
C LEU A 256 12.06 -0.99 -8.28
N VAL A 257 12.88 -1.79 -8.99
CA VAL A 257 13.18 -3.17 -8.60
C VAL A 257 13.93 -3.21 -7.28
N ALA A 258 14.92 -2.32 -7.08
CA ALA A 258 15.65 -2.22 -5.81
C ALA A 258 14.70 -1.93 -4.64
N SER A 259 13.73 -1.03 -4.83
CA SER A 259 12.72 -0.75 -3.80
C SER A 259 11.81 -1.95 -3.53
N ALA A 260 11.37 -2.67 -4.57
CA ALA A 260 10.54 -3.85 -4.42
C ALA A 260 11.28 -5.01 -3.70
N LEU A 261 12.61 -5.08 -3.83
CA LEU A 261 13.47 -6.03 -3.14
C LEU A 261 13.87 -5.58 -1.72
N GLY A 262 13.36 -4.44 -1.24
CA GLY A 262 13.69 -3.92 0.09
C GLY A 262 15.12 -3.40 0.23
N MET A 263 15.73 -2.93 -0.87
CA MET A 263 17.02 -2.25 -0.86
C MET A 263 16.89 -0.73 -0.64
N ALA A 264 15.70 -0.15 -0.84
CA ALA A 264 15.44 1.26 -0.57
C ALA A 264 15.29 1.52 0.95
N PRO A 265 15.64 2.72 1.44
CA PRO A 265 15.38 3.13 2.80
C PRO A 265 13.89 3.06 3.15
N THR A 266 13.56 2.51 4.32
CA THR A 266 12.19 2.39 4.84
C THR A 266 11.77 3.56 5.72
N ALA A 267 12.68 4.51 5.95
CA ALA A 267 12.46 5.65 6.84
C ALA A 267 11.40 6.60 6.28
N ALA A 268 10.58 7.18 7.17
CA ALA A 268 9.44 8.02 6.78
C ALA A 268 9.84 9.32 6.02
N TRP A 269 11.07 9.81 6.20
CA TRP A 269 11.59 10.98 5.49
C TRP A 269 11.96 10.69 4.03
N PHE A 270 12.13 9.42 3.65
CA PHE A 270 12.63 9.05 2.33
C PHE A 270 11.63 9.33 1.20
N PRO A 271 10.34 8.93 1.26
CA PRO A 271 9.38 9.30 0.22
C PRO A 271 9.26 10.83 0.00
N PRO A 272 9.09 11.68 1.04
CA PRO A 272 9.06 13.13 0.87
C PRO A 272 10.34 13.70 0.25
N LEU A 273 11.51 13.15 0.58
CA LEU A 273 12.77 13.54 -0.06
C LEU A 273 12.72 13.24 -1.56
N ILE A 274 12.29 12.05 -1.95
CA ILE A 274 12.23 11.65 -3.35
C ILE A 274 11.21 12.50 -4.11
N GLU A 275 10.03 12.75 -3.54
CA GLU A 275 9.01 13.63 -4.13
C GLU A 275 9.56 15.05 -4.35
N PHE A 276 10.29 15.60 -3.38
CA PHE A 276 10.98 16.88 -3.51
C PHE A 276 12.03 16.85 -4.64
N LEU A 277 12.86 15.81 -4.70
CA LEU A 277 13.89 15.67 -5.73
C LEU A 277 13.30 15.51 -7.13
N ILE A 278 12.14 14.85 -7.27
CA ILE A 278 11.38 14.78 -8.52
C ILE A 278 10.98 16.18 -8.97
N ALA A 279 10.34 16.98 -8.11
CA ALA A 279 9.94 18.34 -8.46
C ALA A 279 11.17 19.24 -8.78
N ALA A 280 12.23 19.14 -7.97
CA ALA A 280 13.48 19.87 -8.20
C ALA A 280 14.13 19.50 -9.54
N SER A 281 14.06 18.23 -9.96
CA SER A 281 14.61 17.79 -11.26
C SER A 281 13.92 18.47 -12.46
N ILE A 282 12.60 18.70 -12.37
CA ILE A 282 11.83 19.40 -13.41
C ILE A 282 12.25 20.87 -13.48
N VAL A 283 12.37 21.54 -12.33
CA VAL A 283 12.88 22.92 -12.25
C VAL A 283 14.27 23.01 -12.88
N LEU A 284 15.19 22.12 -12.50
CA LEU A 284 16.55 22.10 -13.05
C LEU A 284 16.57 21.91 -14.56
N MET A 285 15.76 20.98 -15.09
CA MET A 285 15.67 20.73 -16.54
C MET A 285 15.09 21.94 -17.28
N ALA A 286 14.07 22.59 -16.71
CA ALA A 286 13.48 23.79 -17.27
C ALA A 286 14.46 24.97 -17.29
N LEU A 287 15.22 25.17 -16.22
CA LEU A 287 16.30 26.17 -16.16
C LEU A 287 17.42 25.87 -17.16
N GLU A 288 17.82 24.61 -17.31
CA GLU A 288 18.81 24.20 -18.31
C GLU A 288 18.35 24.56 -19.74
N ASN A 289 17.07 24.36 -20.05
CA ASN A 289 16.49 24.76 -21.33
C ASN A 289 16.51 26.28 -21.54
N ILE A 290 16.35 27.09 -20.49
CA ILE A 290 16.38 28.55 -20.56
C ILE A 290 17.80 29.06 -20.81
N VAL A 291 18.78 28.56 -20.05
CA VAL A 291 20.18 29.01 -20.11
C VAL A 291 20.86 28.54 -21.40
N GLY A 292 20.59 27.30 -21.81
CA GLY A 292 21.19 26.70 -23.01
C GLY A 292 21.43 25.20 -22.80
N PRO A 293 20.67 24.31 -23.47
CA PRO A 293 20.70 22.88 -23.18
C PRO A 293 21.96 22.20 -23.71
N ARG A 294 22.60 21.36 -22.88
CA ARG A 294 23.75 20.53 -23.30
C ARG A 294 23.29 19.18 -23.83
N LEU A 295 22.87 19.19 -25.09
CA LEU A 295 22.17 18.08 -25.75
C LEU A 295 22.93 16.74 -25.73
N GLU A 296 24.27 16.75 -25.78
CA GLU A 296 25.10 15.54 -25.83
C GLU A 296 25.07 14.72 -24.54
N LYS A 297 24.92 15.38 -23.38
CA LYS A 297 24.94 14.74 -22.06
C LYS A 297 23.54 14.53 -21.49
N ARG A 298 22.50 14.84 -22.25
CA ARG A 298 21.12 14.83 -21.74
C ARG A 298 20.64 13.43 -21.34
N TRP A 299 21.14 12.38 -21.97
CA TRP A 299 20.84 11.00 -21.58
C TRP A 299 21.42 10.65 -20.20
N LEU A 300 22.57 11.24 -19.79
CA LEU A 300 23.12 11.09 -18.44
C LEU A 300 22.25 11.78 -17.41
N VAL A 301 21.78 13.00 -17.72
CA VAL A 301 20.86 13.74 -16.85
C VAL A 301 19.55 12.98 -16.68
N ALA A 302 18.99 12.48 -17.78
CA ALA A 302 17.78 11.66 -17.77
C ALA A 302 17.97 10.34 -17.01
N PHE A 303 19.14 9.68 -17.11
CA PHE A 303 19.48 8.52 -16.30
C PHE A 303 19.48 8.87 -14.80
N GLY A 304 20.15 9.96 -14.41
CA GLY A 304 20.20 10.41 -13.02
C GLY A 304 18.81 10.70 -12.44
N PHE A 305 17.94 11.34 -13.22
CA PHE A 305 16.56 11.60 -12.81
C PHE A 305 15.70 10.33 -12.79
N GLY A 306 15.93 9.40 -13.73
CA GLY A 306 15.28 8.10 -13.72
C GLY A 306 15.53 7.33 -12.42
N LEU A 307 16.76 7.39 -11.88
CA LEU A 307 17.07 6.79 -10.57
C LEU A 307 16.15 7.34 -9.48
N VAL A 308 16.00 8.66 -9.41
CA VAL A 308 15.16 9.33 -8.40
C VAL A 308 13.68 8.97 -8.60
N HIS A 309 13.17 9.07 -9.82
CA HIS A 309 11.76 8.80 -10.13
C HIS A 309 11.35 7.37 -9.79
N GLY A 310 12.21 6.37 -10.05
CA GLY A 310 11.87 4.98 -9.74
C GLY A 310 11.67 4.70 -8.25
N PHE A 311 12.28 5.48 -7.37
CA PHE A 311 11.98 5.44 -5.93
C PHE A 311 10.66 6.14 -5.57
N GLY A 312 10.25 7.17 -6.31
CA GLY A 312 9.03 7.93 -6.00
C GLY A 312 7.79 7.08 -6.23
N PHE A 313 7.80 6.27 -7.29
CA PHE A 313 6.67 5.43 -7.65
C PHE A 313 6.60 4.11 -6.88
N SER A 314 7.70 3.66 -6.24
CA SER A 314 7.72 2.35 -5.60
C SER A 314 6.73 2.21 -4.43
N PHE A 315 6.43 3.31 -3.73
CA PHE A 315 5.47 3.34 -2.62
C PHE A 315 4.03 3.10 -3.11
N ALA A 316 3.61 3.83 -4.15
CA ALA A 316 2.30 3.64 -4.76
C ALA A 316 2.17 2.28 -5.47
N LEU A 317 3.26 1.81 -6.09
CA LEU A 317 3.29 0.49 -6.73
C LEU A 317 3.18 -0.62 -5.70
N GLY A 318 3.72 -0.46 -4.49
CA GLY A 318 3.65 -1.44 -3.40
C GLY A 318 2.23 -1.94 -3.13
N GLU A 319 1.25 -1.03 -3.14
CA GLU A 319 -0.16 -1.37 -3.00
C GLU A 319 -0.70 -2.16 -4.19
N SER A 320 -0.16 -1.96 -5.40
CA SER A 320 -0.58 -2.70 -6.60
C SER A 320 0.15 -4.03 -6.77
N LEU A 321 1.35 -4.20 -6.18
CA LEU A 321 2.16 -5.43 -6.28
C LEU A 321 1.43 -6.66 -5.73
N GLN A 322 0.49 -6.49 -4.80
CA GLN A 322 -0.36 -7.58 -4.31
C GLN A 322 -1.12 -8.29 -5.45
N PHE A 323 -1.44 -7.59 -6.54
CA PHE A 323 -2.15 -8.15 -7.71
C PHE A 323 -1.22 -8.84 -8.71
N ALA A 324 0.10 -8.86 -8.48
CA ALA A 324 1.08 -9.57 -9.32
C ALA A 324 1.04 -11.11 -9.14
N GLY A 325 0.34 -11.59 -8.11
CA GLY A 325 0.37 -13.01 -7.71
C GLY A 325 1.80 -13.46 -7.40
N ARG A 326 2.21 -14.61 -7.94
CA ARG A 326 3.59 -15.14 -7.80
C ARG A 326 4.60 -14.52 -8.78
N HIS A 327 4.18 -13.59 -9.63
CA HIS A 327 4.94 -13.10 -10.78
C HIS A 327 5.50 -11.69 -10.56
N LEU A 328 6.11 -11.45 -9.38
CA LEU A 328 6.62 -10.13 -8.99
C LEU A 328 7.58 -9.52 -10.02
N LEU A 329 8.67 -10.24 -10.34
CA LEU A 329 9.68 -9.74 -11.28
C LEU A 329 9.11 -9.51 -12.69
N ALA A 330 8.31 -10.44 -13.20
CA ALA A 330 7.67 -10.29 -14.50
C ALA A 330 6.73 -9.08 -14.54
N SER A 331 5.99 -8.83 -13.46
CA SER A 331 5.09 -7.68 -13.32
C SER A 331 5.86 -6.37 -13.23
N LEU A 332 6.99 -6.32 -12.51
CA LEU A 332 7.86 -5.15 -12.47
C LEU A 332 8.50 -4.83 -13.84
N LEU A 333 8.94 -5.85 -14.57
CA LEU A 333 9.46 -5.65 -15.93
C LEU A 333 8.35 -5.19 -16.89
N ALA A 334 7.18 -5.83 -16.82
CA ALA A 334 6.01 -5.48 -17.61
C ALA A 334 5.51 -4.05 -17.33
N PHE A 335 5.57 -3.62 -16.07
CA PHE A 335 5.29 -2.24 -15.69
C PHE A 335 6.20 -1.24 -16.42
N ASN A 336 7.51 -1.49 -16.43
CA ASN A 336 8.46 -0.61 -17.12
C ASN A 336 8.30 -0.64 -18.65
N VAL A 337 7.85 -1.76 -19.22
CA VAL A 337 7.43 -1.80 -20.65
C VAL A 337 6.25 -0.87 -20.88
N GLY A 338 5.25 -0.87 -19.98
CA GLY A 338 4.14 0.08 -20.02
C GLY A 338 4.60 1.54 -19.96
N VAL A 339 5.55 1.84 -19.06
CA VAL A 339 6.16 3.17 -18.92
C VAL A 339 6.83 3.62 -20.23
N GLU A 340 7.70 2.79 -20.81
CA GLU A 340 8.38 3.10 -22.07
C GLU A 340 7.36 3.35 -23.19
N LEU A 341 6.33 2.51 -23.32
CA LEU A 341 5.26 2.68 -24.31
C LEU A 341 4.50 4.00 -24.13
N GLY A 342 4.20 4.38 -22.90
CA GLY A 342 3.55 5.65 -22.57
C GLY A 342 4.41 6.86 -22.96
N GLN A 343 5.71 6.81 -22.65
CA GLN A 343 6.65 7.89 -22.99
C GLN A 343 6.88 7.98 -24.51
N LEU A 344 7.02 6.85 -25.20
CA LEU A 344 7.16 6.81 -26.66
C LEU A 344 5.92 7.38 -27.36
N LEU A 345 4.71 7.06 -26.88
CA LEU A 345 3.47 7.65 -27.38
C LEU A 345 3.46 9.16 -27.14
N ALA A 346 3.76 9.61 -25.93
CA ALA A 346 3.80 11.03 -25.59
C ALA A 346 4.79 11.80 -26.48
N ILE A 347 5.98 11.25 -26.74
CA ILE A 347 6.97 11.83 -27.66
C ILE A 347 6.45 11.84 -29.10
N ALA A 348 5.89 10.73 -29.57
CA ALA A 348 5.39 10.60 -30.94
C ALA A 348 4.29 11.63 -31.25
N LEU A 349 3.50 12.03 -30.25
CA LEU A 349 2.48 13.07 -30.35
C LEU A 349 3.05 14.49 -30.12
N ALA A 350 3.88 14.68 -29.10
CA ALA A 350 4.38 16.01 -28.72
C ALA A 350 5.34 16.60 -29.76
N VAL A 351 6.22 15.79 -30.35
CA VAL A 351 7.21 16.26 -31.33
C VAL A 351 6.59 16.91 -32.57
N PRO A 352 5.64 16.29 -33.30
CA PRO A 352 5.03 16.93 -34.48
C PRO A 352 4.20 18.16 -34.11
N VAL A 353 3.47 18.14 -32.99
CA VAL A 353 2.69 19.28 -32.50
C VAL A 353 3.61 20.46 -32.19
N LEU A 354 4.67 20.22 -31.42
CA LEU A 354 5.62 21.26 -31.06
C LEU A 354 6.36 21.80 -32.30
N ALA A 355 6.74 20.93 -33.24
CA ALA A 355 7.35 21.35 -34.50
C ALA A 355 6.40 22.23 -35.34
N TRP A 356 5.09 21.95 -35.32
CA TRP A 356 4.09 22.76 -36.00
C TRP A 356 3.88 24.12 -35.32
N VAL A 357 3.75 24.16 -33.99
CA VAL A 357 3.57 25.40 -33.21
C VAL A 357 4.79 26.31 -33.32
N LEU A 358 5.99 25.78 -33.10
CA LEU A 358 7.21 26.59 -33.09
C LEU A 358 7.54 27.19 -34.46
N ARG A 359 7.13 26.53 -35.56
CA ARG A 359 7.21 27.08 -36.92
C ARG A 359 6.34 28.31 -37.16
N ARG A 360 5.28 28.50 -36.36
CA ARG A 360 4.38 29.66 -36.45
C ARG A 360 4.88 30.84 -35.61
N LEU A 361 5.84 30.63 -34.72
CA LEU A 361 6.33 31.65 -33.80
C LEU A 361 7.57 32.36 -34.36
N PRO A 362 7.72 33.66 -34.11
CA PRO A 362 8.81 34.46 -34.69
C PRO A 362 10.19 34.11 -34.11
N SER A 363 10.24 33.54 -32.90
CA SER A 363 11.48 33.10 -32.26
C SER A 363 11.27 31.80 -31.52
N GLU A 364 11.83 30.72 -32.07
CA GLU A 364 11.81 29.40 -31.44
C GLU A 364 12.47 29.42 -30.06
N ARG A 365 13.58 30.17 -29.93
CA ARG A 365 14.30 30.31 -28.66
C ARG A 365 13.44 31.00 -27.61
N ALA A 366 12.75 32.09 -27.96
CA ALA A 366 11.84 32.76 -27.04
C ALA A 366 10.71 31.82 -26.61
N ALA A 367 10.13 31.06 -27.54
CA ALA A 367 9.08 30.10 -27.23
C ALA A 367 9.55 28.99 -26.27
N ILE A 368 10.75 28.43 -26.49
CA ILE A 368 11.35 27.43 -25.57
C ILE A 368 11.57 28.04 -24.19
N VAL A 369 12.08 29.27 -24.12
CA VAL A 369 12.31 29.97 -22.84
C VAL A 369 11.00 30.22 -22.11
N VAL A 370 9.97 30.74 -22.79
CA VAL A 370 8.66 30.98 -22.17
C VAL A 370 8.02 29.67 -21.70
N ALA A 371 7.99 28.64 -22.55
CA ALA A 371 7.44 27.34 -22.17
C ALA A 371 8.19 26.73 -20.98
N SER A 372 9.52 26.79 -20.99
CA SER A 372 10.34 26.30 -19.86
C SER A 372 10.13 27.15 -18.60
N ALA A 373 9.94 28.45 -18.71
CA ALA A 373 9.67 29.32 -17.57
C ALA A 373 8.30 29.01 -16.91
N LEU A 374 7.28 28.71 -17.72
CA LEU A 374 5.97 28.25 -17.21
C LEU A 374 6.09 26.91 -16.50
N VAL A 375 6.81 25.95 -17.10
CA VAL A 375 7.04 24.64 -16.45
C VAL A 375 7.85 24.80 -15.16
N ALA A 376 8.89 25.65 -15.16
CA ALA A 376 9.68 25.95 -13.97
C ALA A 376 8.83 26.58 -12.87
N HIS A 377 7.89 27.47 -13.23
CA HIS A 377 6.99 28.11 -12.28
C HIS A 377 6.08 27.09 -11.58
N GLU A 378 5.40 26.23 -12.34
CA GLU A 378 4.54 25.17 -11.77
C GLU A 378 5.35 24.19 -10.91
N ALA A 379 6.47 23.70 -11.43
CA ALA A 379 7.33 22.77 -10.71
C ALA A 379 7.96 23.39 -9.45
N TRP A 380 8.17 24.71 -9.43
CA TRP A 380 8.67 25.42 -8.26
C TRP A 380 7.66 25.38 -7.11
N HIS A 381 6.36 25.58 -7.39
CA HIS A 381 5.32 25.47 -6.36
C HIS A 381 5.30 24.09 -5.74
N TRP A 382 5.27 23.03 -6.56
CA TRP A 382 5.33 21.64 -6.07
C TRP A 382 6.61 21.37 -5.28
N MET A 383 7.75 21.87 -5.74
CA MET A 383 9.03 21.73 -5.04
C MET A 383 8.97 22.37 -3.65
N THR A 384 8.41 23.58 -3.54
CA THR A 384 8.29 24.27 -2.24
C THR A 384 7.29 23.60 -1.30
N GLU A 385 6.18 23.10 -1.83
CA GLU A 385 5.18 22.35 -1.07
C GLU A 385 5.79 21.07 -0.48
N ARG A 386 6.43 20.25 -1.32
CA ARG A 386 7.08 19.00 -0.92
C ARG A 386 8.26 19.23 0.02
N LEU A 387 8.99 20.34 -0.15
CA LEU A 387 10.02 20.75 0.79
C LEU A 387 9.44 21.12 2.18
N GLY A 388 8.24 21.73 2.21
CA GLY A 388 7.52 21.98 3.45
C GLY A 388 7.23 20.68 4.22
N VAL A 389 6.75 19.65 3.52
CA VAL A 389 6.53 18.31 4.09
C VAL A 389 7.84 17.70 4.57
N LEU A 390 8.91 17.74 3.77
CA LEU A 390 10.22 17.20 4.14
C LEU A 390 10.80 17.87 5.41
N ARG A 391 10.64 19.19 5.54
CA ARG A 391 11.13 19.97 6.70
C ARG A 391 10.41 19.65 8.00
N ALA A 392 9.20 19.08 7.95
CA ALA A 392 8.50 18.63 9.15
C ALA A 392 9.22 17.45 9.83
N TYR A 393 10.02 16.68 9.07
CA TYR A 393 10.77 15.55 9.60
C TYR A 393 12.07 16.02 10.26
N HIS A 394 12.20 15.74 11.56
CA HIS A 394 13.42 16.01 12.31
C HIS A 394 14.37 14.81 12.16
N VAL A 395 15.28 14.89 11.19
CA VAL A 395 16.27 13.84 10.94
C VAL A 395 17.23 13.75 12.14
N ARG A 396 17.06 12.70 12.95
CA ARG A 396 18.04 12.34 13.98
C ARG A 396 19.12 11.48 13.34
N TRP A 397 20.38 11.75 13.68
CA TRP A 397 21.49 10.94 13.19
C TRP A 397 21.30 9.48 13.65
N PRO A 398 21.35 8.50 12.73
CA PRO A 398 21.20 7.11 13.09
C PRO A 398 22.36 6.70 14.00
N ALA A 399 22.04 5.89 15.01
CA ALA A 399 23.08 5.25 15.81
C ALA A 399 23.94 4.35 14.91
N VAL A 400 25.24 4.29 15.20
CA VAL A 400 26.16 3.41 14.48
C VAL A 400 25.90 1.97 14.94
N ASP A 401 25.07 1.26 14.19
CA ASP A 401 24.65 -0.12 14.46
C ASP A 401 24.71 -0.99 13.20
N VAL A 402 24.36 -2.28 13.37
CA VAL A 402 24.33 -3.26 12.27
C VAL A 402 23.31 -2.87 11.20
N ALA A 403 22.22 -2.18 11.56
CA ALA A 403 21.20 -1.74 10.62
C ALA A 403 21.72 -0.62 9.72
N LEU A 404 22.45 0.36 10.28
CA LEU A 404 23.15 1.40 9.53
C LEU A 404 24.18 0.77 8.59
N LEU A 405 25.03 -0.14 9.09
CA LEU A 405 26.04 -0.81 8.24
C LEU A 405 25.38 -1.60 7.10
N SER A 406 24.31 -2.35 7.39
CA SER A 406 23.54 -3.07 6.38
C SER A 406 22.91 -2.14 5.35
N SER A 407 22.45 -0.97 5.77
CA SER A 407 21.87 0.05 4.88
C SER A 407 22.94 0.69 3.99
N LEU A 408 24.13 0.96 4.55
CA LEU A 408 25.29 1.44 3.78
C LEU A 408 25.75 0.40 2.76
N LEU A 409 25.79 -0.88 3.13
CA LEU A 409 26.18 -1.97 2.23
C LEU A 409 25.18 -2.13 1.07
N ARG A 410 23.87 -2.11 1.36
CA ARG A 410 22.82 -2.11 0.32
C ARG A 410 22.94 -0.90 -0.60
N THR A 411 23.20 0.27 -0.05
CA THR A 411 23.42 1.50 -0.82
C THR A 411 24.63 1.35 -1.74
N LEU A 412 25.76 0.83 -1.22
CA LEU A 412 26.96 0.57 -2.02
C LEU A 412 26.69 -0.42 -3.15
N MET A 413 26.02 -1.54 -2.86
CA MET A 413 25.63 -2.51 -3.87
C MET A 413 24.77 -1.87 -4.97
N LEU A 414 23.78 -1.05 -4.58
CA LEU A 414 22.93 -0.37 -5.53
C LEU A 414 23.70 0.63 -6.40
N LEU A 415 24.66 1.38 -5.83
CA LEU A 415 25.52 2.28 -6.59
C LEU A 415 26.39 1.52 -7.61
N LEU A 416 26.94 0.36 -7.23
CA LEU A 416 27.72 -0.48 -8.14
C LEU A 416 26.85 -1.03 -9.29
N ILE A 417 25.64 -1.49 -8.99
CA ILE A 417 24.68 -1.94 -10.00
C ILE A 417 24.29 -0.77 -10.92
N ALA A 418 24.02 0.42 -10.36
CA ALA A 418 23.70 1.61 -11.14
C ALA A 418 24.83 2.00 -12.08
N ALA A 419 26.09 1.93 -11.64
CA ALA A 419 27.26 2.17 -12.48
C ALA A 419 27.38 1.14 -13.62
N ALA A 420 27.11 -0.14 -13.35
CA ALA A 420 27.12 -1.19 -14.36
C ALA A 420 26.01 -1.00 -15.42
N VAL A 421 24.78 -0.68 -14.97
CA VAL A 421 23.66 -0.37 -15.87
C VAL A 421 23.96 0.88 -16.69
N LEU A 422 24.48 1.94 -16.06
CA LEU A 422 24.89 3.17 -16.75
C LEU A 422 25.91 2.88 -17.85
N TRP A 423 26.91 2.04 -17.58
CA TRP A 423 27.90 1.62 -18.57
C TRP A 423 27.27 0.88 -19.75
N GLY A 424 26.36 -0.06 -19.48
CA GLY A 424 25.61 -0.77 -20.53
C GLY A 424 24.76 0.16 -21.39
N VAL A 425 24.05 1.10 -20.75
CA VAL A 425 23.25 2.13 -21.44
C VAL A 425 24.14 3.04 -22.28
N ALA A 426 25.30 3.47 -21.76
CA ALA A 426 26.25 4.30 -22.49
C ALA A 426 26.70 3.63 -23.81
N ALA A 427 27.02 2.33 -23.75
CA ALA A 427 27.40 1.54 -24.91
C ALA A 427 26.25 1.43 -25.94
N LEU A 428 25.01 1.29 -25.47
CA LEU A 428 23.82 1.26 -26.33
C LEU A 428 23.55 2.62 -26.99
N VAL A 429 23.59 3.71 -26.22
CA VAL A 429 23.39 5.08 -26.69
C VAL A 429 24.44 5.43 -27.77
N ALA A 430 25.71 5.07 -27.55
CA ALA A 430 26.78 5.29 -28.53
C ALA A 430 26.48 4.61 -29.88
N ARG A 431 25.88 3.40 -29.86
CA ARG A 431 25.47 2.69 -31.08
C ARG A 431 24.25 3.33 -31.77
N LEU A 432 23.27 3.79 -30.99
CA LEU A 432 22.02 4.35 -31.51
C LEU A 432 22.17 5.77 -32.06
N VAL A 433 23.08 6.58 -31.49
CA VAL A 433 23.22 8.00 -31.82
C VAL A 433 24.23 8.26 -32.95
N LYS A 434 25.02 7.27 -33.39
CA LYS A 434 26.07 7.40 -34.43
C LYS A 434 26.87 8.71 -34.29
N SER A 435 27.67 8.83 -33.22
CA SER A 435 28.71 9.86 -33.14
C SER A 435 30.06 9.24 -33.49
N PRO A 436 30.80 9.73 -34.51
CA PRO A 436 32.15 9.31 -34.80
C PRO A 436 33.11 10.08 -33.89
N SER A 437 33.28 9.64 -32.65
CA SER A 437 34.50 9.93 -31.89
C SER A 437 34.73 8.83 -30.86
N GLN A 438 36.02 8.55 -30.68
CA GLN A 438 36.61 7.25 -30.40
C GLN A 438 36.20 6.60 -29.07
N PRO A 439 36.31 5.26 -28.98
CA PRO A 439 36.34 4.58 -27.68
C PRO A 439 37.65 4.95 -27.00
N ALA A 440 37.60 5.72 -25.91
CA ALA A 440 38.73 5.82 -25.00
C ALA A 440 38.91 4.44 -24.36
N GLY A 441 39.91 3.71 -24.86
CA GLY A 441 40.28 2.41 -24.36
C GLY A 441 40.66 2.48 -22.89
N TRP A 442 39.92 1.72 -22.09
CA TRP A 442 40.51 0.94 -21.01
C TRP A 442 39.94 -0.46 -21.14
N THR A 443 40.75 -1.34 -21.73
CA THR A 443 40.56 -2.78 -21.69
C THR A 443 40.58 -3.27 -20.24
N LEU A 444 39.46 -3.87 -19.84
CA LEU A 444 39.35 -5.15 -19.15
C LEU A 444 40.27 -5.41 -17.93
N ALA A 445 39.69 -5.41 -16.73
CA ALA A 445 39.87 -6.48 -15.72
C ALA A 445 39.08 -6.16 -14.44
N LEU A 446 38.47 -7.19 -13.83
CA LEU A 446 37.97 -7.24 -12.45
C LEU A 446 36.63 -6.55 -12.11
N VAL A 447 35.50 -7.10 -12.57
CA VAL A 447 34.22 -6.98 -11.81
C VAL A 447 33.47 -8.32 -11.67
N VAL A 448 33.91 -9.41 -12.30
CA VAL A 448 33.29 -10.74 -12.11
C VAL A 448 33.86 -11.51 -10.89
N GLY A 449 34.76 -10.91 -10.11
CA GLY A 449 35.52 -11.60 -9.05
C GLY A 449 35.16 -11.29 -7.59
N THR A 450 34.20 -10.40 -7.30
CA THR A 450 33.95 -9.93 -5.91
C THR A 450 32.48 -9.99 -5.49
N VAL A 451 31.76 -11.00 -5.96
CA VAL A 451 30.42 -11.37 -5.42
C VAL A 451 30.48 -12.64 -4.55
N LEU A 452 31.66 -13.26 -4.36
CA LEU A 452 31.78 -14.53 -3.61
C LEU A 452 32.77 -14.52 -2.43
N ALA A 453 33.15 -13.36 -1.88
CA ALA A 453 34.10 -13.29 -0.75
C ALA A 453 33.61 -12.49 0.47
N ALA A 454 32.31 -12.22 0.60
CA ALA A 454 31.73 -11.57 1.79
C ALA A 454 30.96 -12.55 2.71
N ALA A 455 31.22 -13.86 2.58
CA ALA A 455 30.78 -14.88 3.52
C ALA A 455 31.97 -15.33 4.38
N ALA A 456 32.52 -14.41 5.18
CA ALA A 456 33.33 -14.77 6.34
C ALA A 456 32.50 -14.44 7.59
N PRO A 457 32.27 -15.39 8.51
CA PRO A 457 31.51 -15.12 9.71
C PRO A 457 32.38 -14.26 10.63
N LEU A 458 32.05 -12.97 10.73
CA LEU A 458 32.55 -12.16 11.84
C LEU A 458 31.81 -12.61 13.10
N GLN A 459 32.46 -13.47 13.88
CA GLN A 459 32.12 -13.72 15.27
C GLN A 459 32.37 -12.43 16.06
N GLY A 460 31.37 -11.56 16.07
CA GLY A 460 31.28 -10.46 17.03
C GLY A 460 30.71 -10.99 18.34
N GLN A 461 31.41 -10.75 19.44
CA GLN A 461 30.99 -11.11 20.79
C GLN A 461 29.59 -10.56 21.07
N GLY A 462 28.61 -11.46 21.13
CA GLY A 462 27.20 -11.11 21.30
C GLY A 462 26.92 -10.67 22.73
N SER A 463 26.40 -9.44 22.88
CA SER A 463 25.43 -9.19 23.94
C SER A 463 24.26 -10.14 23.70
N GLU A 464 23.92 -10.97 24.69
CA GLU A 464 22.91 -12.01 24.58
C GLU A 464 21.57 -11.43 24.10
N MET A 465 21.12 -11.84 22.90
CA MET A 465 19.85 -11.43 22.33
C MET A 465 18.71 -12.09 23.11
N ARG A 466 17.84 -11.29 23.73
CA ARG A 466 16.64 -11.79 24.41
C ARG A 466 15.53 -12.03 23.38
N SER A 467 14.83 -13.15 23.53
CA SER A 467 13.67 -13.47 22.70
C SER A 467 12.38 -13.05 23.41
N THR A 468 11.40 -12.54 22.67
CA THR A 468 10.05 -12.31 23.20
C THR A 468 9.39 -13.59 23.74
N LEU A 469 9.84 -14.78 23.31
CA LEU A 469 9.38 -16.06 23.84
C LEU A 469 9.83 -16.35 25.29
N LYS A 470 10.77 -15.57 25.83
CA LYS A 470 11.27 -15.73 27.21
C LYS A 470 10.59 -14.82 28.23
N GLY A 471 9.54 -14.09 27.86
CA GLY A 471 8.89 -13.11 28.74
C GLY A 471 9.70 -11.82 28.82
N VAL A 472 9.28 -10.80 28.07
CA VAL A 472 10.00 -9.51 27.96
C VAL A 472 9.13 -8.30 28.32
N PHE A 473 7.95 -8.55 28.87
CA PHE A 473 7.01 -7.56 29.35
C PHE A 473 6.24 -8.11 30.55
N THR A 474 5.72 -7.25 31.42
CA THR A 474 4.90 -7.66 32.58
C THR A 474 3.41 -7.58 32.27
N ASP A 475 2.60 -8.36 32.97
CA ASP A 475 1.12 -8.30 32.82
C ASP A 475 0.55 -6.93 33.22
N ALA A 476 1.13 -6.30 34.25
CA ALA A 476 0.78 -4.94 34.65
C ALA A 476 1.06 -3.92 33.54
N GLN A 477 2.14 -4.11 32.78
CA GLN A 477 2.49 -3.27 31.65
C GLN A 477 1.54 -3.46 30.47
N ALA A 478 1.23 -4.72 30.14
CA ALA A 478 0.25 -5.03 29.10
C ALA A 478 -1.16 -4.51 29.45
N ALA A 479 -1.53 -4.48 30.74
CA ALA A 479 -2.80 -3.91 31.19
C ALA A 479 -2.87 -2.39 30.97
N ARG A 480 -1.83 -1.63 31.32
CA ARG A 480 -1.77 -0.18 31.02
C ARG A 480 -1.78 0.08 29.52
N GLY A 481 -1.05 -0.74 28.76
CA GLY A 481 -1.02 -0.68 27.30
C GLY A 481 -2.38 -0.89 26.66
N LYS A 482 -3.21 -1.78 27.24
CA LYS A 482 -4.58 -2.02 26.79
C LYS A 482 -5.43 -0.76 26.91
N ASP A 483 -5.35 -0.04 28.02
CA ASP A 483 -6.14 1.16 28.26
C ASP A 483 -5.77 2.27 27.26
N ILE A 484 -4.47 2.45 27.01
CA ILE A 484 -3.96 3.39 25.99
C ILE A 484 -4.41 2.96 24.58
N TYR A 485 -4.30 1.67 24.26
CA TYR A 485 -4.73 1.15 22.95
C TYR A 485 -6.24 1.39 22.72
N VAL A 486 -7.06 1.19 23.75
CA VAL A 486 -8.51 1.44 23.67
C VAL A 486 -8.81 2.93 23.46
N GLY A 487 -8.06 3.82 24.13
CA GLY A 487 -8.26 5.27 24.03
C GLY A 487 -7.73 5.92 22.74
N SER A 488 -6.60 5.43 22.21
CA SER A 488 -5.87 6.14 21.13
C SER A 488 -5.71 5.34 19.84
N CYS A 489 -5.90 4.01 19.85
CA CYS A 489 -5.61 3.15 18.70
C CYS A 489 -6.86 2.47 18.14
N ARG A 490 -7.84 2.16 19.01
CA ARG A 490 -9.04 1.38 18.67
C ARG A 490 -9.95 2.04 17.63
N GLU A 491 -9.88 3.36 17.49
CA GLU A 491 -10.67 4.10 16.50
C GLU A 491 -10.27 3.77 15.05
N CYS A 492 -9.04 3.29 14.83
CA CYS A 492 -8.52 2.92 13.52
C CYS A 492 -8.18 1.42 13.40
N HIS A 493 -7.86 0.75 14.52
CA HIS A 493 -7.34 -0.59 14.55
C HIS A 493 -8.14 -1.54 15.44
N THR A 494 -8.45 -2.73 14.95
CA THR A 494 -8.94 -3.83 15.80
C THR A 494 -7.77 -4.62 16.36
N PRO A 495 -7.88 -5.27 17.54
CA PRO A 495 -6.83 -6.17 18.04
C PRO A 495 -6.40 -7.23 17.01
N ALA A 496 -7.35 -7.71 16.20
CA ALA A 496 -7.10 -8.65 15.10
C ALA A 496 -6.13 -8.13 14.02
N SER A 497 -6.04 -6.81 13.82
CA SER A 497 -5.09 -6.19 12.86
C SER A 497 -3.63 -6.30 13.29
N HIS A 498 -3.37 -6.68 14.54
CA HIS A 498 -2.04 -6.77 15.13
C HIS A 498 -1.72 -8.17 15.70
N THR A 499 -2.48 -9.20 15.33
CA THR A 499 -2.30 -10.56 15.85
C THR A 499 -2.00 -11.59 14.75
N GLY A 500 -1.40 -12.71 15.16
CA GLY A 500 -1.26 -13.91 14.33
C GLY A 500 -0.34 -13.70 13.13
N VAL A 501 -0.71 -14.23 11.97
CA VAL A 501 0.13 -14.21 10.75
C VAL A 501 0.45 -12.78 10.30
N VAL A 502 -0.45 -11.82 10.51
CA VAL A 502 -0.22 -10.40 10.15
C VAL A 502 0.94 -9.84 10.97
N PHE A 503 0.89 -10.00 12.29
CA PHE A 503 1.97 -9.58 13.18
C PHE A 503 3.28 -10.31 12.86
N LYS A 504 3.21 -11.63 12.66
CA LYS A 504 4.38 -12.45 12.32
C LYS A 504 5.03 -12.03 11.00
N ASN A 505 4.26 -11.75 9.96
CA ASN A 505 4.81 -11.30 8.67
C ASN A 505 5.39 -9.88 8.74
N SER A 506 4.75 -9.01 9.54
CA SER A 506 5.19 -7.63 9.68
C SER A 506 6.38 -7.46 10.64
N TRP A 507 6.49 -8.30 11.68
CA TRP A 507 7.40 -8.09 12.80
C TRP A 507 8.22 -9.33 13.21
N GLY A 508 7.83 -10.53 12.80
CA GLY A 508 8.57 -11.75 13.12
C GLY A 508 10.00 -11.70 12.61
N GLY A 509 10.95 -11.96 13.50
CA GLY A 509 12.39 -11.89 13.22
C GLY A 509 13.00 -10.48 13.24
N LYS A 510 12.18 -9.42 13.40
CA LYS A 510 12.65 -8.04 13.57
C LYS A 510 12.98 -7.72 15.02
N LEU A 511 13.62 -6.56 15.27
CA LEU A 511 13.92 -6.11 16.61
C LEU A 511 12.70 -5.42 17.22
N LEU A 512 12.56 -5.51 18.54
CA LEU A 512 11.50 -4.81 19.26
C LEU A 512 11.61 -3.29 19.11
N SER A 513 12.83 -2.77 18.98
CA SER A 513 13.08 -1.36 18.67
C SER A 513 12.46 -0.92 17.34
N ASP A 514 12.35 -1.81 16.35
CA ASP A 514 11.78 -1.48 15.05
C ASP A 514 10.27 -1.28 15.16
N LEU A 515 9.61 -2.08 16.00
CA LEU A 515 8.18 -1.95 16.31
C LEU A 515 7.90 -0.67 17.11
N LEU A 516 8.69 -0.41 18.15
CA LEU A 516 8.56 0.84 18.94
C LEU A 516 8.78 2.08 18.08
N ALA A 517 9.81 2.09 17.23
CA ALA A 517 10.08 3.19 16.32
C ALA A 517 8.91 3.41 15.34
N TYR A 518 8.39 2.33 14.75
CA TYR A 518 7.24 2.42 13.87
C TYR A 518 6.00 2.99 14.56
N MET A 519 5.70 2.53 15.78
CA MET A 519 4.58 3.04 16.57
C MET A 519 4.78 4.52 16.91
N GLN A 520 5.98 4.92 17.31
CA GLN A 520 6.29 6.32 17.58
C GLN A 520 6.15 7.20 16.34
N GLU A 521 6.61 6.75 15.18
CA GLU A 521 6.70 7.56 13.97
C GLU A 521 5.39 7.64 13.20
N ARG A 522 4.53 6.62 13.30
CA ARG A 522 3.33 6.50 12.45
C ARG A 522 2.02 6.40 13.22
N MET A 523 2.09 6.24 14.54
CA MET A 523 0.90 6.05 15.38
C MET A 523 0.84 7.04 16.54
N PRO A 524 -0.37 7.38 17.01
CA PRO A 524 -1.67 7.17 16.38
C PRO A 524 -1.78 7.81 14.99
N LYS A 525 -2.50 7.18 14.04
CA LYS A 525 -2.53 7.59 12.62
C LYS A 525 -3.02 9.03 12.39
N ASN A 526 -3.86 9.53 13.29
CA ASN A 526 -4.37 10.90 13.30
C ASN A 526 -3.43 11.91 13.98
N ASN A 527 -2.51 11.45 14.83
CA ASN A 527 -1.57 12.29 15.55
C ASN A 527 -0.27 11.53 15.91
N PRO A 528 0.60 11.23 14.94
CA PRO A 528 1.81 10.44 15.17
C PRO A 528 2.75 11.10 16.19
N GLY A 529 3.37 10.30 17.06
CA GLY A 529 4.31 10.79 18.07
C GLY A 529 3.68 11.47 19.28
N SER A 530 2.36 11.38 19.45
CA SER A 530 1.63 12.03 20.55
C SER A 530 1.70 11.29 21.89
N LEU A 531 2.14 10.03 21.90
CA LEU A 531 2.35 9.26 23.13
C LEU A 531 3.82 9.35 23.59
N THR A 532 4.05 9.18 24.88
CA THR A 532 5.39 9.03 25.45
C THR A 532 6.00 7.67 25.10
N MET A 533 7.33 7.54 25.18
CA MET A 533 8.00 6.25 24.93
C MET A 533 7.59 5.15 25.91
N GLU A 534 7.20 5.52 27.13
CA GLU A 534 6.67 4.59 28.13
C GLU A 534 5.28 4.10 27.73
N GLU A 535 4.40 4.99 27.28
CA GLU A 535 3.10 4.62 26.73
C GLU A 535 3.22 3.76 25.46
N TYR A 536 4.19 4.02 24.58
CA TYR A 536 4.46 3.15 23.44
C TYR A 536 4.98 1.78 23.86
N ALA A 537 5.83 1.70 24.88
CA ALA A 537 6.29 0.42 25.45
C ALA A 537 5.12 -0.36 26.06
N ASP A 538 4.22 0.32 26.76
CA ASP A 538 3.02 -0.27 27.34
C ASP A 538 2.09 -0.81 26.24
N VAL A 539 1.77 -0.02 25.21
CA VAL A 539 0.96 -0.48 24.07
C VAL A 539 1.65 -1.64 23.33
N THR A 540 2.98 -1.62 23.22
CA THR A 540 3.74 -2.71 22.62
C THR A 540 3.62 -3.99 23.45
N ALA A 541 3.75 -3.91 24.78
CA ALA A 541 3.52 -5.04 25.69
C ALA A 541 2.11 -5.62 25.52
N TYR A 542 1.10 -4.78 25.34
CA TYR A 542 -0.26 -5.23 25.03
C TYR A 542 -0.36 -5.94 23.68
N ILE A 543 0.30 -5.44 22.63
CA ILE A 543 0.32 -6.11 21.32
C ILE A 543 1.05 -7.46 21.39
N LEU A 544 2.14 -7.56 22.16
CA LEU A 544 2.84 -8.84 22.37
C LEU A 544 1.96 -9.84 23.12
N SER A 545 1.24 -9.40 24.16
CA SER A 545 0.31 -10.26 24.91
C SER A 545 -0.87 -10.71 24.04
N LEU A 546 -1.38 -9.84 23.16
CA LEU A 546 -2.36 -10.21 22.14
C LEU A 546 -1.84 -11.32 21.22
N ASN A 547 -0.53 -11.41 20.97
CA ASN A 547 0.07 -12.48 20.17
C ASN A 547 0.38 -13.76 20.96
N GLY A 548 -0.09 -13.89 22.21
CA GLY A 548 0.10 -15.09 23.03
C GLY A 548 1.54 -15.29 23.49
N LEU A 549 2.35 -14.23 23.48
CA LEU A 549 3.71 -14.27 24.00
C LEU A 549 3.68 -14.25 25.54
N PRO A 550 4.53 -15.05 26.21
CA PRO A 550 4.52 -15.12 27.67
C PRO A 550 4.92 -13.78 28.29
N SER A 551 4.33 -13.45 29.43
CA SER A 551 4.82 -12.37 30.30
C SER A 551 6.05 -12.83 31.10
N GLY A 552 6.86 -11.88 31.57
CA GLY A 552 8.00 -12.11 32.44
C GLY A 552 8.06 -11.08 33.56
N ASP A 553 9.13 -11.12 34.35
CA ASP A 553 9.30 -10.23 35.52
C ASP A 553 9.83 -8.84 35.14
N ASP A 554 10.44 -8.71 33.96
CA ASP A 554 10.99 -7.46 33.46
C ASP A 554 9.96 -6.69 32.63
N ALA A 555 9.83 -5.39 32.91
CA ALA A 555 9.08 -4.49 32.04
C ALA A 555 9.81 -4.28 30.70
N LEU A 556 9.03 -4.21 29.64
CA LEU A 556 9.47 -3.89 28.30
C LEU A 556 10.10 -2.49 28.31
N PRO A 557 11.36 -2.35 27.87
CA PRO A 557 12.08 -1.09 27.96
C PRO A 557 11.47 -0.04 27.03
N SER A 558 11.26 1.17 27.54
CA SER A 558 10.90 2.36 26.75
C SER A 558 12.12 2.98 26.04
N ASP A 559 13.32 2.58 26.43
CA ASP A 559 14.59 2.95 25.79
C ASP A 559 14.85 2.11 24.52
N ALA A 560 15.16 2.81 23.42
CA ALA A 560 15.47 2.20 22.14
C ALA A 560 16.75 1.32 22.18
N ALA A 561 17.75 1.63 23.00
CA ALA A 561 18.98 0.85 23.11
C ALA A 561 18.74 -0.51 23.78
N ALA A 562 17.92 -0.56 24.83
CA ALA A 562 17.49 -1.78 25.49
C ALA A 562 16.52 -2.60 24.61
N ALA A 563 15.59 -1.95 23.91
CA ALA A 563 14.68 -2.63 22.99
C ALA A 563 15.40 -3.29 21.79
N ARG A 564 16.54 -2.76 21.34
CA ARG A 564 17.37 -3.37 20.27
C ARG A 564 17.95 -4.73 20.65
N ARG A 565 18.03 -5.05 21.95
CA ARG A 565 18.52 -6.33 22.45
C ARG A 565 17.42 -7.39 22.56
N ILE A 566 16.19 -7.07 22.12
CA ILE A 566 15.05 -7.98 22.13
C ILE A 566 14.62 -8.27 20.69
N ARG A 567 14.63 -9.55 20.31
CA ARG A 567 14.11 -10.02 19.01
C ARG A 567 12.66 -10.45 19.16
N ILE A 568 11.82 -10.01 18.22
CA ILE A 568 10.43 -10.46 18.13
C ILE A 568 10.40 -11.85 17.49
N GLU A 569 10.20 -12.85 18.33
CA GLU A 569 9.98 -14.23 17.93
C GLU A 569 8.56 -14.64 18.32
N THR A 570 7.84 -15.20 17.36
CA THR A 570 6.44 -15.60 17.50
C THR A 570 6.36 -17.12 17.62
N THR A 571 5.49 -17.65 18.48
CA THR A 571 5.20 -19.09 18.51
C THR A 571 4.59 -19.52 17.18
N GLY A 572 5.11 -20.61 16.60
CA GLY A 572 4.63 -21.11 15.31
C GLY A 572 3.29 -21.82 15.44
N ARG A 573 2.24 -21.21 14.88
CA ARG A 573 1.22 -21.85 14.03
C ARG A 573 0.65 -20.80 13.08
#